data_AF-A0A6P0MTE5-F1
#
_entry.id   AF-A0A6P0MTE5-F1
#
_cell.length_a   1.000
_cell.length_b   1.000
_cell.length_c   1.000
_cell.angle_alpha   90.00
_cell.angle_beta   90.00
_cell.angle_gamma   90.00
#
_symmetry.space_group_name_H-M   'P 1'
#
loop_
_entity.id
_entity.type
_entity.pdbx_description
1 polymer ?
#
loop_
_entity_poly.entity_id
_entity_poly.type
_entity_poly.pdbx_seq_one_letter_code
_entity_poly.pdbx_strand_id
1 'polypeptide(L)'
;MSRFIPSKKHQPCEICGDTSGKCRTHQDGEILLCMSFSGSKFGEIQNGYKCIKEDKGKGWTTWKIDNTQEWTEQQRSEWRQRLEARRRQQAKKDEARANLALSEQQKHEQYSALLSELTLHPD
;
A
#
# COMPACT_ATOMS: atom_id res chain seq x y z
N MET A 1 6.86 -5.34 -3.30
CA MET A 1 6.65 -5.05 -1.88
C MET A 1 5.44 -4.15 -1.75
N SER A 2 4.43 -4.58 -0.98
CA SER A 2 3.25 -3.77 -0.64
C SER A 2 3.69 -2.53 0.13
N ARG A 3 3.57 -1.35 -0.49
CA ARG A 3 4.04 -0.10 0.10
C ARG A 3 2.89 0.54 0.90
N PHE A 4 3.11 0.69 2.19
CA PHE A 4 2.26 1.53 3.05
C PHE A 4 2.78 2.97 3.00
N ILE A 5 1.89 3.90 2.71
CA ILE A 5 2.16 5.34 2.60
C ILE A 5 1.74 5.99 3.92
N PRO A 6 2.66 6.62 4.67
CA PRO A 6 2.31 7.36 5.88
C PRO A 6 1.38 8.55 5.57
N SER A 7 0.53 8.89 6.54
CA SER A 7 -0.26 10.13 6.50
C SER A 7 0.65 11.36 6.41
N LYS A 8 0.20 12.39 5.72
CA LYS A 8 0.92 13.67 5.54
C LYS A 8 -0.05 14.80 5.28
N LYS A 9 0.42 16.05 5.32
CA LYS A 9 -0.44 17.24 5.15
C LYS A 9 -1.34 17.20 3.89
N HIS A 10 -0.82 16.71 2.76
CA HIS A 10 -1.57 16.59 1.50
C HIS A 10 -2.27 15.23 1.32
N GLN A 11 -2.19 14.35 2.32
CA GLN A 11 -2.82 13.03 2.33
C GLN A 11 -3.09 12.63 3.80
N PRO A 12 -4.06 13.28 4.46
CA PRO A 12 -4.41 12.97 5.85
C PRO A 12 -4.99 11.54 5.95
N CYS A 13 -4.99 11.00 7.16
CA CYS A 13 -5.71 9.77 7.45
C CYS A 13 -7.21 9.98 7.23
N GLU A 14 -7.83 9.14 6.40
CA GLU A 14 -9.27 9.23 6.09
C GLU A 14 -10.17 8.88 7.29
N ILE A 15 -9.62 8.21 8.31
CA ILE A 15 -10.38 7.81 9.50
C ILE A 15 -10.27 8.84 10.62
N CYS A 16 -9.07 9.35 10.93
CA CYS A 16 -8.88 10.26 12.07
C CYS A 16 -8.37 11.66 11.69
N GLY A 17 -8.12 11.94 10.41
CA GLY A 17 -7.59 13.23 9.95
C GLY A 17 -6.12 13.47 10.27
N ASP A 18 -5.42 12.51 10.90
CA ASP A 18 -4.01 12.65 11.26
C ASP A 18 -3.14 12.95 10.03
N THR A 19 -2.25 13.93 10.16
CA THR A 19 -1.25 14.30 9.15
C THR A 19 0.19 14.07 9.63
N SER A 20 0.39 13.48 10.81
CA SER A 20 1.71 13.37 11.45
C SER A 20 2.53 12.15 10.99
N GLY A 21 2.03 11.34 10.06
CA GLY A 21 2.69 10.11 9.59
C GLY A 21 2.47 8.89 10.49
N LYS A 22 1.62 9.00 11.51
CA LYS A 22 1.30 7.88 12.42
C LYS A 22 0.40 6.87 11.74
N CYS A 23 -0.58 7.33 10.96
CA CYS A 23 -1.45 6.45 10.19
C CYS A 23 -0.79 6.08 8.85
N ARG A 24 -1.23 4.97 8.27
CA ARG A 24 -0.69 4.50 6.97
C ARG A 24 -1.79 3.99 6.08
N THR A 25 -1.75 4.35 4.81
CA THR A 25 -2.67 3.86 3.80
C THR A 25 -1.91 2.93 2.86
N HIS A 26 -2.47 1.76 2.58
CA HIS A 26 -1.90 0.88 1.56
C HIS A 26 -1.89 1.59 0.21
N GLN A 27 -0.93 1.32 -0.67
CA GLN A 27 -0.85 1.95 -1.98
C GLN A 27 -2.14 1.77 -2.82
N ASP A 28 -2.86 0.67 -2.59
CA ASP A 28 -4.17 0.42 -3.23
C ASP A 28 -5.33 1.18 -2.58
N GLY A 29 -5.13 1.91 -1.48
CA GLY A 29 -6.18 2.66 -0.79
C GLY A 29 -7.26 1.81 -0.12
N GLU A 30 -7.25 0.48 -0.28
CA GLU A 30 -8.27 -0.40 0.30
C GLU A 30 -8.07 -0.63 1.79
N ILE A 31 -6.83 -0.60 2.25
CA ILE A 31 -6.46 -0.92 3.62
C ILE A 31 -5.85 0.33 4.24
N LEU A 32 -6.39 0.73 5.38
CA LEU A 32 -5.88 1.82 6.19
C LEU A 32 -5.48 1.29 7.57
N LEU A 33 -4.31 1.73 8.05
CA LEU A 33 -3.80 1.48 9.39
C LEU A 33 -3.92 2.77 10.19
N CYS A 34 -4.79 2.76 11.21
CA CYS A 34 -5.05 3.94 12.04
C CYS A 34 -4.55 3.70 13.47
N MET A 35 -3.83 4.67 14.03
CA MET A 35 -3.40 4.60 15.44
C MET A 35 -4.38 5.27 16.40
N SER A 36 -5.13 6.26 15.95
CA SER A 36 -6.06 7.02 16.80
C SER A 36 -7.23 6.17 17.31
N PHE A 37 -7.57 5.12 16.57
CA PHE A 37 -8.64 4.17 16.91
C PHE A 37 -8.06 2.78 17.22
N SER A 38 -6.90 2.72 17.89
CA SER A 38 -6.25 1.45 18.24
C SER A 38 -7.09 0.55 19.17
N GLY A 39 -8.04 1.12 19.92
CA GLY A 39 -8.95 0.38 20.79
C GLY A 39 -10.19 -0.21 20.10
N SER A 40 -10.39 0.04 18.81
CA SER A 40 -11.61 -0.39 18.10
C SER A 40 -11.71 -1.91 17.94
N LYS A 41 -12.94 -2.41 18.02
CA LYS A 41 -13.26 -3.84 17.92
C LYS A 41 -13.50 -4.28 16.48
N PHE A 42 -13.32 -5.57 16.21
CA PHE A 42 -13.60 -6.14 14.91
C PHE A 42 -15.06 -5.88 14.53
N GLY A 43 -15.26 -5.35 13.32
CA GLY A 43 -16.57 -5.01 12.79
C GLY A 43 -17.09 -3.62 13.18
N GLU A 44 -16.41 -2.90 14.07
CA GLU A 44 -16.73 -1.50 14.40
C GLU A 44 -16.58 -0.61 13.17
N ILE A 45 -17.50 0.34 12.99
CA ILE A 45 -17.51 1.26 11.85
C ILE A 45 -17.20 2.67 12.35
N GLN A 46 -16.19 3.31 11.73
CA GLN A 46 -15.79 4.69 11.99
C GLN A 46 -15.60 5.42 10.67
N ASN A 47 -16.29 6.54 10.48
CA ASN A 47 -16.18 7.39 9.29
C ASN A 47 -16.30 6.64 7.94
N GLY A 48 -17.19 5.64 7.88
CA GLY A 48 -17.39 4.83 6.68
C GLY A 48 -16.33 3.74 6.46
N TYR A 49 -15.48 3.46 7.45
CA TYR A 49 -14.53 2.36 7.44
C TYR A 49 -14.89 1.33 8.51
N LYS A 50 -14.86 0.05 8.14
CA LYS A 50 -15.03 -1.08 9.04
C LYS A 50 -13.68 -1.61 9.51
N CYS A 51 -13.55 -1.79 10.83
CA CYS A 51 -12.41 -2.45 11.44
C CYS A 51 -12.41 -3.92 11.04
N ILE A 52 -11.38 -4.35 10.31
CA ILE A 52 -11.18 -5.74 9.89
C ILE A 52 -10.12 -6.46 10.71
N LYS A 53 -9.36 -5.73 11.53
CA LYS A 53 -8.37 -6.30 12.44
C LYS A 53 -8.11 -5.35 13.60
N GLU A 54 -8.38 -5.86 14.80
CA GLU A 54 -8.07 -5.18 16.05
C GLU A 54 -6.55 -5.03 16.24
N ASP A 55 -6.16 -4.03 17.03
CA ASP A 55 -4.78 -3.93 17.48
C ASP A 55 -4.47 -5.06 18.47
N LYS A 56 -3.33 -5.72 18.27
CA LYS A 56 -2.80 -6.75 19.19
C LYS A 56 -1.62 -6.20 20.00
N GLY A 57 -1.66 -4.92 20.35
CA GLY A 57 -0.60 -4.21 21.07
C GLY A 57 0.53 -3.67 20.19
N LYS A 58 0.31 -3.51 18.88
CA LYS A 58 1.26 -2.95 17.92
C LYS A 58 0.91 -1.52 17.47
N GLY A 59 -0.15 -0.94 18.03
CA GLY A 59 -0.53 0.46 17.86
C GLY A 59 -1.39 0.77 16.63
N TRP A 60 -1.70 -0.22 15.77
CA TRP A 60 -2.52 0.00 14.58
C TRP A 60 -3.70 -0.96 14.50
N THR A 61 -4.90 -0.40 14.37
CA THR A 61 -6.08 -1.12 13.88
C THR A 61 -6.11 -1.07 12.35
N THR A 62 -6.56 -2.16 11.73
CA THR A 62 -6.69 -2.25 10.27
C THR A 62 -8.13 -2.05 9.86
N TRP A 63 -8.31 -1.18 8.89
CA TRP A 63 -9.60 -0.70 8.42
C TRP A 63 -9.73 -0.89 6.92
N LYS A 64 -10.96 -1.13 6.47
CA LYS A 64 -11.35 -1.08 5.06
C LYS A 64 -12.60 -0.24 4.93
N ILE A 65 -12.88 0.28 3.74
CA ILE A 65 -14.17 0.94 3.47
C ILE A 65 -15.29 -0.05 3.83
N ASP A 66 -16.27 0.43 4.59
CA ASP A 66 -17.43 -0.34 4.96
C ASP A 66 -18.38 -0.43 3.77
N ASN A 67 -18.35 -1.58 3.10
CA ASN A 67 -19.21 -1.87 1.96
C ASN A 67 -20.49 -2.62 2.39
N THR A 68 -20.88 -2.54 3.67
CA THR A 68 -22.09 -3.22 4.17
C THR A 68 -23.39 -2.45 3.92
N GLN A 69 -23.33 -1.18 3.51
CA GLN A 69 -24.47 -0.55 2.83
C GLN A 69 -24.71 -1.24 1.48
N GLU A 70 -25.97 -1.46 1.12
CA GLU A 70 -26.32 -1.84 -0.25
C GLU A 70 -25.85 -0.75 -1.21
N TRP A 71 -24.66 -0.94 -1.77
CA TRP A 71 -24.15 -0.06 -2.81
C TRP A 71 -25.17 -0.01 -3.94
N THR A 72 -25.54 1.20 -4.34
CA THR A 72 -26.30 1.41 -5.58
C THR A 72 -25.55 0.78 -6.75
N GLU A 73 -26.26 0.35 -7.78
CA GLU A 73 -25.65 -0.26 -8.98
C GLU A 73 -24.57 0.67 -9.59
N GLN A 74 -24.78 1.98 -9.50
CA GLN A 74 -23.84 3.00 -9.94
C GLN A 74 -22.54 3.00 -9.12
N GLN A 75 -22.62 2.96 -7.78
CA GLN A 75 -21.43 2.88 -6.92
C GLN A 75 -20.65 1.58 -7.14
N ARG A 76 -21.36 0.46 -7.36
CA ARG A 76 -20.73 -0.83 -7.75
C ARG A 76 -20.03 -0.73 -9.10
N SER A 77 -20.64 -0.03 -10.06
CA SER A 77 -20.06 0.17 -11.39
C SER A 77 -18.80 1.05 -11.31
N GLU A 78 -18.86 2.18 -10.63
CA GLU A 78 -17.73 3.10 -10.45
C GLU A 78 -16.56 2.43 -9.72
N TRP A 79 -16.85 1.65 -8.68
CA TRP A 79 -15.82 0.88 -7.99
C TRP A 79 -15.20 -0.18 -8.88
N ARG A 80 -16.00 -0.94 -9.65
CA ARG A 80 -15.52 -1.91 -10.64
C ARG A 80 -14.62 -1.24 -11.69
N GLN A 81 -15.04 -0.09 -12.22
CA GLN A 81 -14.26 0.69 -13.18
C GLN A 81 -12.93 1.18 -12.59
N ARG A 82 -12.93 1.69 -11.34
CA ARG A 82 -11.70 2.07 -10.64
C ARG A 82 -10.77 0.87 -10.44
N LEU A 83 -11.32 -0.28 -10.06
CA LEU A 83 -10.54 -1.50 -9.85
C LEU A 83 -9.89 -1.98 -11.16
N GLU A 84 -10.65 -1.98 -12.25
CA GLU A 84 -10.16 -2.41 -13.56
C GLU A 84 -9.12 -1.43 -14.13
N ALA A 85 -9.37 -0.12 -14.05
CA ALA A 85 -8.41 0.90 -14.43
C ALA A 85 -7.08 0.74 -13.68
N ARG A 86 -7.16 0.45 -12.37
CA ARG A 86 -5.98 0.21 -11.54
C ARG A 86 -5.25 -1.07 -11.93
N ARG A 87 -5.95 -2.18 -12.18
CA ARG A 87 -5.34 -3.43 -12.67
C ARG A 87 -4.59 -3.21 -13.98
N ARG A 88 -5.19 -2.47 -14.91
CA ARG A 88 -4.54 -2.11 -16.19
C ARG A 88 -3.30 -1.26 -15.99
N GLN A 89 -3.35 -0.27 -15.10
CA GLN A 89 -2.16 0.56 -14.79
C GLN A 89 -1.04 -0.26 -14.15
N GLN A 90 -1.38 -1.19 -13.24
CA GLN A 90 -0.39 -2.05 -12.60
C GLN A 90 0.25 -3.01 -13.60
N ALA A 91 -0.55 -3.66 -14.45
CA ALA A 91 -0.04 -4.52 -15.52
C ALA A 91 0.93 -3.78 -16.46
N LYS A 92 0.60 -2.54 -16.86
CA LYS A 92 1.51 -1.70 -17.67
C LYS A 92 2.84 -1.39 -16.97
N LYS A 93 2.81 -1.13 -15.66
CA LYS A 93 4.03 -0.88 -14.88
C LYS A 93 4.87 -2.14 -14.75
N ASP A 94 4.24 -3.29 -14.55
CA ASP A 94 4.92 -4.56 -14.41
C ASP A 94 5.53 -5.01 -15.75
N GLU A 95 4.82 -4.81 -16.86
CA GLU A 95 5.33 -5.01 -18.21
C GLU A 95 6.51 -4.09 -18.53
N ALA A 96 6.38 -2.79 -18.25
CA ALA A 96 7.48 -1.84 -18.44
C ALA A 96 8.70 -2.21 -17.58
N ARG A 97 8.49 -2.68 -16.34
CA ARG A 97 9.56 -3.13 -15.47
C ARG A 97 10.22 -4.41 -15.98
N ALA A 98 9.43 -5.34 -16.50
CA ALA A 98 9.94 -6.57 -17.11
C ALA A 98 10.77 -6.27 -18.36
N ASN A 99 10.32 -5.34 -19.21
CA ASN A 99 11.05 -4.92 -20.42
C ASN A 99 12.37 -4.20 -20.11
N LEU A 100 12.45 -3.50 -18.97
CA LEU A 100 13.68 -2.87 -18.49
C LEU A 100 14.58 -3.80 -17.67
N ALA A 101 14.12 -5.03 -17.38
CA ALA A 101 14.88 -5.95 -16.57
C ALA A 101 16.02 -6.56 -17.40
N LEU A 102 17.24 -6.46 -16.87
CA LEU A 102 18.40 -7.15 -17.44
C LEU A 102 18.22 -8.67 -17.36
N SER A 103 18.70 -9.37 -18.39
CA SER A 103 18.81 -10.82 -18.35
C SER A 103 19.73 -11.26 -17.21
N GLU A 104 19.62 -12.53 -16.80
CA GLU A 104 20.49 -13.06 -15.74
C GLU A 104 21.98 -12.97 -16.11
N GLN A 105 22.30 -13.22 -17.39
CA GLN A 105 23.65 -13.10 -17.91
C GLN A 105 24.16 -11.65 -17.85
N GLN A 106 23.35 -10.67 -18.29
CA GLN A 106 23.72 -9.25 -18.22
C GLN A 106 23.90 -8.76 -16.77
N LYS A 107 23.08 -9.26 -15.84
CA LYS A 107 23.24 -8.97 -14.41
C LYS A 107 24.56 -9.51 -13.89
N HIS A 108 24.92 -10.74 -14.24
CA HIS A 108 26.17 -11.35 -13.83
C HIS A 108 27.39 -10.60 -14.39
N GLU A 109 27.37 -10.25 -15.67
CA GLU A 109 28.43 -9.47 -16.32
C GLU A 109 28.64 -8.13 -15.63
N GLN A 110 27.56 -7.36 -15.39
CA GLN A 110 27.65 -6.06 -14.70
C GLN A 110 28.13 -6.21 -13.26
N TYR A 111 27.64 -7.21 -12.53
CA TYR A 111 28.05 -7.46 -11.16
C TYR A 111 29.53 -7.82 -11.08
N SER A 112 30.01 -8.71 -11.95
CA SER A 112 31.41 -9.13 -12.02
C SER A 112 32.33 -7.97 -12.41
N ALA A 113 31.89 -7.09 -13.31
CA ALA A 113 32.64 -5.87 -13.66
C ALA A 113 32.80 -4.95 -12.44
N LEU A 114 31.70 -4.63 -11.74
CA LEU A 114 31.75 -3.81 -10.52
C LEU A 114 32.59 -4.45 -9.41
N LEU A 115 32.50 -5.78 -9.24
CA LEU A 115 33.30 -6.51 -8.26
C LEU A 115 34.80 -6.42 -8.56
N SER A 116 35.17 -6.41 -9.84
CA SER A 116 36.59 -6.31 -10.26
C SER A 116 37.22 -4.95 -9.98
N GLU A 117 36.39 -3.90 -9.84
CA GLU A 117 36.84 -2.54 -9.49
C GLU A 117 37.05 -2.36 -7.98
N LEU A 118 36.50 -3.26 -7.16
CA LEU A 118 36.65 -3.21 -5.71
C LEU A 118 38.02 -3.79 -5.31
N THR A 119 38.86 -2.94 -4.73
CA THR A 119 40.12 -3.36 -4.11
C THR A 119 39.89 -3.73 -2.65
N LEU A 120 40.39 -4.89 -2.24
CA LEU A 120 40.41 -5.30 -0.84
C LEU A 120 41.45 -4.45 -0.10
N HIS A 121 41.00 -3.59 0.81
CA HIS A 121 41.89 -2.91 1.73
C HIS A 121 42.33 -3.91 2.82
N PRO A 122 43.64 -4.16 3.00
CA PRO A 122 44.13 -4.90 4.15
C PRO A 122 43.99 -4.04 5.41
N ASP A 123 43.60 -4.67 6.52
CA ASP A 123 43.58 -4.08 7.87
C ASP A 123 44.99 -3.79 8.41
#